data_AF-A0A0D0D905-F1
#
_entry.id   AF-A0A0D0D905-F1
#
_cell.length_a   1.000
_cell.length_b   1.000
_cell.length_c   1.000
_cell.angle_alpha   90.00
_cell.angle_beta   90.00
_cell.angle_gamma   90.00
#
_symmetry.space_group_name_H-M   'P 1'
#
loop_
_entity.id
_entity.type
_entity.pdbx_description
1 polymer ?
#
loop_
_entity_poly.entity_id
_entity_poly.type
_entity_poly.pdbx_seq_one_letter_code
_entity_poly.pdbx_strand_id
1 'polypeptide(L)'
;ANDIQQYFLDEERPTLWRAIPAFEELQMAWEGKQDDTKYLLFKNVCHNGLNKISKYYNQFDEKPVYILALVLHPYYKLDYIKMAWG
;
A
#
# COMPACT_ATOMS: atom_id res chain seq x y z
N ALA A 1 11.95 -2.40 -4.18
CA ALA A 1 10.94 -3.18 -4.93
C ALA A 1 10.92 -4.65 -4.49
N ASN A 2 12.09 -5.28 -4.29
CA ASN A 2 12.19 -6.70 -3.92
C ASN A 2 11.74 -6.99 -2.47
N ASP A 3 12.02 -6.07 -1.54
CA ASP A 3 11.79 -6.30 -0.10
C ASP A 3 10.29 -6.42 0.24
N ILE A 4 9.45 -5.58 -0.39
CA ILE A 4 7.99 -5.59 -0.21
C ILE A 4 7.39 -6.92 -0.66
N GLN A 5 7.89 -7.50 -1.76
CA GLN A 5 7.39 -8.78 -2.29
C GLN A 5 7.76 -9.94 -1.37
N GLN A 6 8.96 -9.95 -0.80
CA GLN A 6 9.39 -11.01 0.12
C GLN A 6 8.50 -11.07 1.38
N TYR A 7 7.97 -9.94 1.85
CA TYR A 7 7.11 -9.94 3.02
C TYR A 7 5.73 -10.57 2.81
N PHE A 8 5.21 -10.61 1.58
CA PHE A 8 3.93 -11.25 1.29
C PHE A 8 4.05 -12.77 1.11
N LEU A 9 5.29 -13.28 1.02
CA LEU A 9 5.61 -14.69 0.82
C LEU A 9 6.02 -15.40 2.12
N ASP A 10 5.98 -14.70 3.26
CA ASP A 10 6.25 -15.28 4.57
C ASP A 10 5.02 -16.09 5.03
N GLU A 11 5.09 -17.42 4.91
CA GLU A 11 4.01 -18.32 5.32
C GLU A 11 3.91 -18.48 6.85
N GLU A 12 4.98 -18.13 7.60
CA GLU A 12 5.02 -18.32 9.05
C GLU A 12 4.43 -17.13 9.82
N ARG A 13 4.30 -15.96 9.18
CA ARG A 13 3.80 -14.74 9.81
C ARG A 13 2.51 -14.27 9.16
N PRO A 14 1.55 -13.71 9.92
CA PRO A 14 0.39 -13.08 9.30
C PRO A 14 0.86 -11.91 8.43
N THR A 15 0.68 -12.02 7.11
CA THR A 15 1.10 -10.99 6.13
C THR A 15 -0.06 -10.12 5.67
N LEU A 16 -1.30 -10.56 5.90
CA LEU A 16 -2.51 -9.91 5.40
C LEU A 16 -2.65 -8.45 5.89
N TRP A 17 -2.28 -8.18 7.14
CA TRP A 17 -2.31 -6.83 7.71
C TRP A 17 -1.38 -5.85 6.98
N ARG A 18 -0.34 -6.34 6.29
CA ARG A 18 0.62 -5.49 5.55
C ARG A 18 0.11 -5.04 4.20
N ALA A 19 -0.98 -5.62 3.69
CA ALA A 19 -1.47 -5.32 2.36
C ALA A 19 -1.82 -3.83 2.20
N ILE A 20 -2.67 -3.29 3.07
CA ILE A 20 -3.07 -1.88 3.01
C ILE A 20 -1.85 -0.95 3.18
N PRO A 21 -1.00 -1.08 4.23
CA PRO A 21 0.18 -0.24 4.38
C PRO A 21 1.14 -0.28 3.20
N ALA A 22 1.41 -1.46 2.63
CA ALA A 22 2.34 -1.58 1.51
C ALA A 22 1.80 -0.90 0.24
N PHE A 23 0.48 -0.92 0.03
CA PHE A 23 -0.13 -0.22 -1.09
C PHE A 23 -0.11 1.30 -0.90
N GLU A 24 -0.40 1.79 0.31
CA GLU A 24 -0.30 3.22 0.63
C GLU A 24 1.15 3.72 0.48
N GLU A 25 2.14 2.98 0.98
CA GLU A 25 3.56 3.30 0.80
C GLU A 25 3.96 3.32 -0.68
N LEU A 26 3.51 2.32 -1.44
CA LEU A 26 3.78 2.25 -2.87
C LEU A 26 3.13 3.42 -3.62
N GLN A 27 1.91 3.80 -3.27
CA GLN A 27 1.22 4.94 -3.86
C GLN A 27 1.98 6.24 -3.59
N MET A 28 2.30 6.53 -2.31
CA MET A 28 3.06 7.73 -1.92
C MET A 28 4.42 7.81 -2.64
N ALA A 29 5.14 6.68 -2.74
CA ALA A 29 6.42 6.63 -3.42
C ALA A 29 6.31 6.94 -4.93
N TRP A 30 5.19 6.60 -5.56
CA TRP A 30 4.96 6.87 -6.98
C TRP A 30 4.41 8.28 -7.24
N GLU A 31 3.59 8.81 -6.34
CA GLU A 31 3.16 10.22 -6.37
C GLU A 31 4.38 11.14 -6.26
N GLY A 32 5.27 10.88 -5.29
CA GLY A 32 6.52 11.64 -5.17
C GLY A 32 7.44 11.53 -6.40
N LYS A 33 7.38 10.41 -7.14
CA LYS A 33 8.09 10.28 -8.43
C LYS A 33 7.42 11.08 -9.54
N GLN A 34 6.10 11.17 -9.58
CA GLN A 34 5.39 11.94 -10.60
C GLN A 34 5.67 13.44 -10.50
N ASP A 35 5.85 13.95 -9.28
CA ASP A 35 6.11 15.36 -9.00
C ASP A 35 7.58 15.78 -9.21
N ASP A 36 8.50 14.81 -9.24
CA ASP A 36 9.92 15.08 -9.45
C ASP A 36 10.23 15.29 -10.95
N THR A 37 10.88 16.42 -11.26
CA THR A 37 11.32 16.79 -12.61
C THR A 37 12.24 15.75 -13.25
N LYS A 38 12.95 14.93 -12.47
CA LYS A 38 13.79 13.83 -13.00
C LYS A 38 12.98 12.73 -13.70
N TYR A 39 11.70 12.61 -13.40
CA TYR A 39 10.81 11.63 -14.02
C TYR A 39 9.84 12.25 -15.04
N LEU A 40 10.11 13.48 -15.51
CA LEU A 40 9.24 14.17 -16.48
C LEU A 40 8.98 13.32 -17.73
N LEU A 41 10.00 12.65 -18.26
CA LEU A 41 9.91 11.74 -19.41
C LEU A 41 9.09 10.48 -19.13
N PHE A 42 8.99 10.08 -17.86
CA PHE A 42 8.27 8.89 -17.40
C PHE A 42 6.91 9.21 -16.80
N LYS A 43 6.44 10.48 -16.85
CA LYS A 43 5.17 10.89 -16.25
C LYS A 43 3.99 10.02 -16.65
N ASN A 44 3.88 9.66 -17.92
CA ASN A 44 2.82 8.78 -18.41
C ASN A 44 2.92 7.36 -17.79
N VAL A 45 4.14 6.84 -17.66
CA VAL A 45 4.38 5.53 -17.03
C VAL A 45 4.06 5.57 -15.53
N CYS A 46 4.47 6.63 -14.82
CA CYS A 46 4.14 6.85 -13.42
C CYS A 46 2.61 6.94 -13.22
N HIS A 47 1.92 7.70 -14.07
CA HIS A 47 0.47 7.83 -14.03
C HIS A 47 -0.24 6.48 -14.24
N ASN A 48 0.20 5.69 -15.23
CA ASN A 48 -0.35 4.35 -15.45
C ASN A 48 -0.09 3.40 -14.27
N GLY A 49 1.07 3.52 -13.62
CA GLY A 49 1.37 2.77 -12.40
C GLY A 49 0.46 3.15 -11.24
N LEU A 50 0.26 4.45 -11.01
CA LEU A 50 -0.67 4.96 -10.00
C LEU A 50 -2.11 4.51 -10.25
N ASN A 51 -2.57 4.56 -11.51
CA ASN A 51 -3.89 4.03 -11.88
C ASN A 51 -4.02 2.53 -11.56
N LYS A 52 -2.94 1.76 -11.76
CA LYS A 52 -2.94 0.33 -11.41
C LYS A 52 -2.96 0.12 -9.89
N ILE A 53 -2.17 0.88 -9.14
CA ILE A 53 -2.15 0.82 -7.67
C ILE A 53 -3.54 1.16 -7.13
N SER A 54 -4.14 2.27 -7.57
CA SER A 54 -5.48 2.71 -7.16
C SER A 54 -6.55 1.66 -7.49
N LYS A 55 -6.51 1.05 -8.69
CA LYS A 55 -7.44 -0.02 -9.07
C LYS A 55 -7.47 -1.16 -8.05
N TYR A 56 -6.31 -1.61 -7.57
CA TYR A 56 -6.22 -2.72 -6.62
C TYR A 56 -6.43 -2.26 -5.18
N TYR A 57 -6.00 -1.05 -4.82
CA TYR A 57 -6.27 -0.47 -3.50
C TYR A 57 -7.77 -0.37 -3.24
N ASN A 58 -8.54 0.13 -4.21
CA ASN A 58 -10.00 0.24 -4.09
C ASN A 58 -10.72 -1.11 -3.94
N GLN A 59 -10.06 -2.24 -4.25
CA GLN A 59 -10.64 -3.58 -4.01
C GLN A 59 -10.57 -4.00 -2.54
N PHE A 60 -9.79 -3.31 -1.71
CA PHE A 60 -9.76 -3.58 -0.27
C PHE A 60 -11.04 -3.11 0.43
N ASP A 61 -11.74 -2.11 -0.12
CA ASP A 61 -13.02 -1.61 0.43
C ASP A 61 -14.08 -2.71 0.46
N GLU A 62 -14.07 -3.64 -0.50
CA GLU A 62 -14.98 -4.78 -0.57
C GLU A 62 -14.56 -5.95 0.34
N LYS A 63 -13.37 -5.88 0.94
CA LYS A 63 -12.74 -7.00 1.65
C LYS A 63 -12.37 -6.58 3.08
N PRO A 64 -13.33 -6.59 4.03
CA PRO A 64 -13.11 -6.11 5.39
C PRO A 64 -12.02 -6.89 6.15
N VAL A 65 -11.68 -8.09 5.70
CA VAL A 65 -10.63 -8.94 6.28
C VAL A 65 -9.26 -8.24 6.37
N TYR A 66 -8.92 -7.34 5.43
CA TYR A 66 -7.66 -6.61 5.46
C TYR A 66 -7.63 -5.56 6.57
N ILE A 67 -8.73 -4.84 6.77
CA ILE A 67 -8.90 -3.89 7.88
C ILE A 67 -8.92 -4.64 9.21
N LEU A 68 -9.65 -5.76 9.29
CA LEU A 68 -9.69 -6.59 10.50
C LEU A 68 -8.30 -7.13 10.85
N ALA A 69 -7.52 -7.61 9.88
CA ALA A 69 -6.16 -8.07 10.13
C ALA A 69 -5.25 -6.97 10.68
N LEU A 70 -5.41 -5.73 10.19
CA LEU A 70 -4.69 -4.57 10.67
C LEU A 70 -5.08 -4.18 12.11
N VAL A 71 -6.37 -4.19 12.43
CA VAL A 71 -6.89 -3.93 13.79
C VAL A 71 -6.50 -5.03 14.78
N LEU A 72 -6.44 -6.28 14.33
CA LEU A 72 -6.02 -7.41 15.18
C LEU A 72 -4.50 -7.45 15.38
N HIS A 73 -3.72 -6.69 14.60
CA HIS A 73 -2.28 -6.66 14.78
C HIS A 73 -1.91 -6.05 16.14
N PRO A 74 -1.17 -6.78 17.00
CA PRO A 74 -0.96 -6.40 18.40
C PRO A 74 -0.25 -5.06 18.60
N TYR A 75 0.49 -4.59 17.58
CA TYR A 75 1.20 -3.31 17.62
C TYR A 75 0.46 -2.14 16.96
N TYR A 76 -0.34 -2.38 15.91
CA TYR A 76 -0.95 -1.28 15.13
C TYR A 76 -2.36 -0.96 15.60
N LYS A 77 -3.16 -2.00 15.87
CA LYS A 77 -4.54 -1.87 16.36
C LYS A 77 -5.31 -0.77 15.58
N LEU A 78 -5.95 0.13 16.31
CA LEU A 78 -6.64 1.29 15.75
C LEU A 78 -5.70 2.48 15.52
N ASP A 79 -4.46 2.42 16.02
CA ASP A 79 -3.53 3.55 15.96
C ASP A 79 -3.08 3.81 14.52
N TYR A 80 -2.91 2.76 13.72
CA TYR A 80 -2.65 2.90 12.29
C TYR A 80 -3.79 3.63 11.57
N ILE A 81 -5.03 3.21 11.81
CA ILE A 81 -6.20 3.80 11.15
C ILE A 81 -6.31 5.29 11.46
N LYS A 82 -6.12 5.67 12.73
CA LYS A 82 -6.11 7.07 13.14
C LYS A 82 -4.99 7.89 12.49
N MET A 83 -3.81 7.28 12.33
CA MET A 83 -2.67 7.94 11.70
C MET A 83 -2.86 8.12 10.19
N ALA A 84 -3.36 7.09 9.51
CA ALA A 84 -3.48 7.06 8.05
C ALA A 84 -4.74 7.79 7.55
N TRP A 85 -5.87 7.70 8.26
CA TRP A 85 -7.18 8.13 7.75
C TRP A 85 -7.85 9.25 8.56
N GLY A 86 -7.28 9.67 9.70
CA GLY A 86 -7.83 10.71 10.58
C GLY A 86 -8.90 10.21 11.53
#